data_AF-A0A4S4LU57-F1
#
_entry.id   AF-A0A4S4LU57-F1
#
_cell.length_a   1.000
_cell.length_b   1.000
_cell.length_c   1.000
_cell.angle_alpha   90.00
_cell.angle_beta   90.00
_cell.angle_gamma   90.00
#
_symmetry.space_group_name_H-M   'P 1'
#
loop_
_entity.id
_entity.type
_entity.pdbx_description
1 polymer ?
#
loop_
_entity_poly.entity_id
_entity_poly.type
_entity_poly.pdbx_seq_one_letter_code
_entity_poly.pdbx_strand_id
1 'polypeptide(L)'
;MSTRNPKPRFRDKLLLPIKNLSRRSSSHSPSPGLPPASSLTAEAQSTPIANHSEPASVHVVSDPSSDNQTQSYSDSTTCAPGLYETLLPSSLPAISTPPTRGEKKRRLGTLGWAGLKEALTLLERASDACPPLKSAVAGIMGIIQYVEKIQGVQTDFSELIERLGVLTEILRPYQAELPPDLRRRLDGLTRAFDGKKGELEKKIRRSLLSRSVEASGDAQDIVQGLRYISCAIEIFTMDISLSTNIAATRTNAAITKVVRNAMLDKLGHVAGAEFNLEDREGCMEGTRIALLADLLVWATDDASPHVFWLNGMAGTGKTTIAESFARLLDQKGLLGASFFCSRQGSAERRNARRIFPALARIMARNSSAFQSTLVEAVDSNPNAAELSLDRQFTTLITGPSAKSASSGSTAIWVAVVDALDECEDPDATKKVLDIIIRQAKGLQMKFFVTSRPEPRIRSAFDRPTSHLHSVLRLHDVEADIIKADIKLYLEKRLGDIPQLEASFHSPGDPRILKQVRILVERSERLFIFAFTAYEYVKDPKGDPRERLEKLTRPGFDSKAATARIDNVYDLILGEAFKGLDEDEASETARCLAAIVCVRDPLSIDDLQKLLGCKNMSTGASRLSMPRLQITC
;
A
#
# COMPACT_ATOMS: atom_id res chain seq x y z
N MET A 1 -65.80 -33.33 -9.53
CA MET A 1 -64.41 -32.98 -9.89
C MET A 1 -64.40 -31.57 -10.48
N SER A 2 -63.60 -30.66 -9.93
CA SER A 2 -63.31 -29.37 -10.58
C SER A 2 -61.89 -28.98 -10.24
N THR A 3 -60.98 -29.13 -11.20
CA THR A 3 -59.55 -28.88 -11.05
C THR A 3 -59.30 -27.38 -11.12
N ARG A 4 -59.17 -26.73 -9.95
CA ARG A 4 -58.59 -25.38 -9.89
C ARG A 4 -57.15 -25.45 -10.39
N ASN A 5 -56.87 -24.84 -11.54
CA ASN A 5 -55.50 -24.64 -12.01
C ASN A 5 -54.69 -23.92 -10.92
N PRO A 6 -53.45 -24.36 -10.63
CA PRO A 6 -52.58 -23.62 -9.73
C PRO A 6 -52.28 -22.24 -10.33
N LYS A 7 -52.30 -21.20 -9.49
CA LYS A 7 -51.82 -19.87 -9.91
C LYS A 7 -50.35 -19.99 -10.34
N PRO A 8 -49.91 -19.34 -11.44
CA PRO A 8 -48.51 -19.38 -11.87
C PRO A 8 -47.59 -18.84 -10.76
N ARG A 9 -46.39 -19.38 -10.66
CA ARG A 9 -45.41 -18.97 -9.64
C ARG A 9 -44.82 -17.61 -10.02
N PHE A 10 -44.34 -16.86 -9.03
CA PHE A 10 -43.78 -15.52 -9.26
C PHE A 10 -42.62 -15.52 -10.29
N ARG A 11 -41.80 -16.60 -10.30
CA ARG A 11 -40.76 -16.85 -11.31
C ARG A 11 -41.27 -16.77 -12.76
N ASP A 12 -42.50 -17.19 -13.03
CA ASP A 12 -43.08 -17.21 -14.39
C ASP A 12 -43.34 -15.79 -14.91
N LYS A 13 -43.59 -14.81 -14.01
CA LYS A 13 -43.76 -13.39 -14.35
C LYS A 13 -42.44 -12.69 -14.66
N LEU A 14 -41.35 -13.05 -13.97
CA LEU A 14 -40.01 -12.47 -14.22
C LEU A 14 -39.39 -12.89 -15.56
N LEU A 15 -39.74 -14.08 -16.07
CA LEU A 15 -39.19 -14.61 -17.33
C LEU A 15 -39.77 -13.95 -18.59
N LEU A 16 -40.91 -13.26 -18.49
CA LEU A 16 -41.56 -12.57 -19.60
C LEU A 16 -40.82 -11.27 -20.02
N PRO A 17 -40.48 -10.33 -19.10
CA PRO A 17 -39.67 -9.16 -19.42
C PRO A 17 -38.29 -9.48 -20.02
N ILE A 18 -37.62 -10.54 -19.55
CA ILE A 18 -36.28 -10.95 -20.02
C ILE A 18 -36.31 -11.29 -21.52
N LYS A 19 -37.34 -12.03 -21.98
CA LYS A 19 -37.53 -12.35 -23.40
C LYS A 19 -37.82 -11.12 -24.27
N ASN A 20 -38.44 -10.09 -23.70
CA ASN A 20 -38.78 -8.85 -24.41
C ASN A 20 -37.59 -7.87 -24.49
N LEU A 21 -36.69 -7.86 -23.49
CA LEU A 21 -35.40 -7.16 -23.56
C LEU A 21 -34.57 -7.64 -24.76
N SER A 22 -34.42 -8.97 -24.92
CA SER A 22 -33.70 -9.57 -26.04
C SER A 22 -34.35 -9.36 -27.42
N ARG A 23 -35.61 -8.94 -27.49
CA ARG A 23 -36.32 -8.66 -28.76
C ARG A 23 -36.27 -7.20 -29.19
N ARG A 24 -35.98 -6.26 -28.28
CA ARG A 24 -35.82 -4.83 -28.63
C ARG A 24 -34.44 -4.50 -29.22
N SER A 25 -33.43 -5.35 -29.01
CA SER A 25 -32.10 -5.21 -29.62
C SER A 25 -32.04 -5.66 -31.08
N SER A 26 -33.09 -6.30 -31.62
CA SER A 26 -33.13 -6.86 -32.98
C SER A 26 -33.95 -6.04 -33.98
N SER A 27 -34.18 -4.75 -33.73
CA SER A 27 -34.96 -3.88 -34.63
C SER A 27 -34.34 -2.50 -34.81
N HIS A 28 -33.39 -2.37 -35.74
CA HIS A 28 -33.25 -1.13 -36.54
C HIS A 28 -32.62 -1.38 -37.92
N SER A 29 -32.88 -0.42 -38.80
CA SER A 29 -32.79 -0.45 -40.26
C SER A 29 -31.37 -0.15 -40.78
N PRO A 30 -31.08 -0.34 -42.09
CA PRO A 30 -29.72 -0.26 -42.63
C PRO A 30 -29.22 1.17 -42.88
N SER A 31 -27.89 1.32 -42.88
CA SER A 31 -27.15 2.51 -43.31
C SER A 31 -26.05 2.12 -44.33
N PRO A 32 -25.60 3.03 -45.21
CA PRO A 32 -24.97 2.66 -46.49
C PRO A 32 -23.47 2.32 -46.43
N GLY A 33 -22.98 1.58 -47.45
CA GLY A 33 -21.57 1.19 -47.64
C GLY A 33 -20.64 2.35 -48.04
N LEU A 34 -19.32 2.24 -47.87
CA LEU A 34 -18.31 1.56 -48.71
C LEU A 34 -16.92 1.62 -47.98
N PRO A 35 -15.81 1.02 -48.46
CA PRO A 35 -15.58 -0.02 -49.49
C PRO A 35 -14.81 -1.25 -48.94
N PRO A 36 -14.57 -2.32 -49.73
CA PRO A 36 -13.80 -3.50 -49.28
C PRO A 36 -12.28 -3.36 -49.51
N ALA A 37 -11.47 -4.03 -48.68
CA ALA A 37 -10.03 -4.17 -48.88
C ALA A 37 -9.58 -5.65 -48.80
N SER A 38 -9.15 -6.18 -49.94
CA SER A 38 -8.16 -7.25 -50.15
C SER A 38 -8.21 -8.51 -49.25
N SER A 39 -8.75 -9.58 -49.85
CA SER A 39 -8.49 -10.98 -49.49
C SER A 39 -7.05 -11.43 -49.81
N LEU A 40 -6.41 -12.18 -48.91
CA LEU A 40 -5.35 -13.13 -49.23
C LEU A 40 -5.54 -14.45 -48.46
N THR A 41 -5.91 -15.49 -49.20
CA THR A 41 -5.59 -16.92 -48.97
C THR A 41 -4.07 -17.13 -49.11
N ALA A 42 -3.38 -18.19 -48.68
CA ALA A 42 -3.69 -19.46 -48.01
C ALA A 42 -2.52 -19.74 -47.01
N GLU A 43 -2.27 -20.91 -46.39
CA GLU A 43 -2.86 -22.26 -46.40
C GLU A 43 -2.60 -22.90 -45.00
N ALA A 44 -2.90 -24.18 -44.82
CA ALA A 44 -2.35 -25.01 -43.74
C ALA A 44 -1.80 -26.32 -44.32
N GLN A 45 -0.62 -26.76 -43.87
CA GLN A 45 -0.08 -28.10 -44.15
C GLN A 45 0.53 -28.73 -42.90
N SER A 46 0.53 -30.06 -42.87
CA SER A 46 0.64 -30.86 -41.64
C SER A 46 1.68 -31.98 -41.76
N THR A 47 2.61 -32.07 -40.79
CA THR A 47 3.32 -33.30 -40.35
C THR A 47 4.27 -33.98 -41.39
N PRO A 48 5.08 -35.03 -41.06
CA PRO A 48 5.31 -35.74 -39.78
C PRO A 48 6.78 -36.07 -39.37
N ILE A 49 6.97 -36.37 -38.07
CA ILE A 49 7.76 -37.45 -37.41
C ILE A 49 9.18 -37.85 -37.92
N ALA A 50 10.20 -37.82 -37.02
CA ALA A 50 11.08 -38.97 -36.68
C ALA A 50 12.06 -38.71 -35.50
N ASN A 51 12.39 -39.79 -34.76
CA ASN A 51 13.18 -39.90 -33.51
C ASN A 51 14.67 -39.48 -33.58
N HIS A 52 15.31 -39.15 -32.44
CA HIS A 52 16.27 -40.07 -31.74
C HIS A 52 16.96 -39.51 -30.45
N SER A 53 16.96 -40.35 -29.40
CA SER A 53 18.04 -40.63 -28.42
C SER A 53 18.63 -39.58 -27.43
N GLU A 54 18.44 -39.86 -26.13
CA GLU A 54 19.36 -39.63 -24.97
C GLU A 54 20.40 -40.81 -24.86
N PRO A 55 21.30 -40.97 -23.84
CA PRO A 55 21.64 -40.17 -22.63
C PRO A 55 23.16 -39.97 -22.33
N ALA A 56 23.49 -39.15 -21.30
CA ALA A 56 24.61 -39.29 -20.32
C ALA A 56 24.54 -38.08 -19.34
N SER A 57 24.34 -38.11 -18.02
CA SER A 57 24.79 -38.93 -16.88
C SER A 57 26.32 -39.01 -16.64
N VAL A 58 26.79 -38.22 -15.67
CA VAL A 58 28.01 -38.50 -14.87
C VAL A 58 27.73 -38.16 -13.41
N HIS A 59 27.83 -39.17 -12.53
CA HIS A 59 27.97 -39.02 -11.08
C HIS A 59 29.45 -38.92 -10.71
N VAL A 60 29.80 -38.12 -9.70
CA VAL A 60 30.89 -38.43 -8.76
C VAL A 60 30.42 -38.08 -7.34
N VAL A 61 30.81 -38.88 -6.35
CA VAL A 61 30.41 -38.85 -4.95
C VAL A 61 31.67 -38.85 -4.06
N SER A 62 31.56 -38.38 -2.81
CA SER A 62 32.37 -38.70 -1.59
C SER A 62 33.17 -37.54 -0.95
N ASP A 63 32.60 -36.89 0.07
CA ASP A 63 32.93 -37.02 1.52
C ASP A 63 34.34 -37.46 2.00
N PRO A 64 34.74 -37.22 3.28
CA PRO A 64 34.57 -36.03 4.16
C PRO A 64 35.83 -35.79 5.07
N SER A 65 35.67 -35.18 6.26
CA SER A 65 36.66 -35.04 7.39
C SER A 65 37.79 -33.99 7.25
N SER A 66 38.35 -33.36 8.30
CA SER A 66 37.95 -33.17 9.72
C SER A 66 38.83 -32.09 10.41
N ASP A 67 38.27 -31.39 11.39
CA ASP A 67 38.87 -30.76 12.59
C ASP A 67 40.07 -29.79 12.58
N ASN A 68 39.82 -28.69 13.33
CA ASN A 68 40.67 -28.03 14.35
C ASN A 68 41.59 -26.82 14.04
N GLN A 69 41.27 -25.76 14.80
CA GLN A 69 42.16 -24.91 15.62
C GLN A 69 42.85 -23.62 15.08
N THR A 70 42.22 -22.50 15.49
CA THR A 70 42.79 -21.29 16.16
C THR A 70 43.75 -20.31 15.47
N GLN A 71 43.37 -19.02 15.59
CA GLN A 71 44.19 -17.77 15.57
C GLN A 71 44.90 -17.47 14.23
N SER A 72 44.82 -16.29 13.64
CA SER A 72 45.01 -14.94 14.21
C SER A 72 44.58 -13.83 13.23
N TYR A 73 44.67 -12.55 13.65
CA TYR A 73 44.45 -11.36 12.81
C TYR A 73 45.45 -11.21 11.65
N SER A 74 44.96 -10.88 10.45
CA SER A 74 45.67 -10.01 9.48
C SER A 74 44.74 -9.50 8.37
N ASP A 75 44.77 -8.20 8.11
CA ASP A 75 44.14 -7.58 6.94
C ASP A 75 44.78 -8.06 5.62
N SER A 76 43.96 -8.35 4.60
CA SER A 76 44.41 -8.24 3.20
C SER A 76 43.24 -8.13 2.22
N THR A 77 43.06 -6.94 1.67
CA THR A 77 42.07 -6.61 0.65
C THR A 77 42.51 -7.12 -0.73
N THR A 78 41.77 -8.05 -1.34
CA THR A 78 41.84 -8.29 -2.79
C THR A 78 40.49 -8.75 -3.34
N CYS A 79 39.81 -7.91 -4.11
CA CYS A 79 38.71 -8.32 -4.99
C CYS A 79 38.95 -7.73 -6.39
N ALA A 80 39.00 -8.60 -7.40
CA ALA A 80 39.14 -8.20 -8.79
C ALA A 80 37.79 -7.73 -9.38
N PRO A 81 37.78 -6.85 -10.39
CA PRO A 81 36.58 -6.12 -10.79
C PRO A 81 35.78 -6.79 -11.92
N GLY A 82 34.50 -6.46 -12.03
CA GLY A 82 33.72 -6.68 -13.26
C GLY A 82 32.20 -6.52 -13.11
N LEU A 83 31.59 -5.88 -14.11
CA LEU A 83 30.15 -5.92 -14.44
C LEU A 83 29.15 -5.13 -13.56
N TYR A 84 29.26 -3.79 -13.58
CA TYR A 84 28.09 -2.90 -13.46
C TYR A 84 28.25 -1.58 -14.25
N GLU A 85 28.81 -1.65 -15.47
CA GLU A 85 28.96 -0.46 -16.32
C GLU A 85 28.10 -0.56 -17.60
N THR A 86 26.80 -0.31 -17.44
CA THR A 86 25.90 0.08 -18.54
C THR A 86 24.64 0.74 -17.96
N LEU A 87 24.14 1.80 -18.61
CA LEU A 87 22.92 2.57 -18.27
C LEU A 87 23.03 3.63 -17.15
N LEU A 88 23.84 4.67 -17.38
CA LEU A 88 23.55 6.03 -16.90
C LEU A 88 23.62 7.02 -18.08
N PRO A 89 22.72 8.05 -18.16
CA PRO A 89 22.77 9.05 -19.22
C PRO A 89 24.04 9.90 -19.15
N SER A 90 24.71 10.04 -20.29
CA SER A 90 25.98 10.75 -20.43
C SER A 90 25.81 12.27 -20.50
N SER A 91 25.52 12.93 -19.37
CA SER A 91 25.81 14.37 -19.14
C SER A 91 25.56 14.83 -17.70
N LEU A 92 26.55 14.62 -16.82
CA LEU A 92 26.71 15.41 -15.59
C LEU A 92 28.07 16.11 -15.63
N PRO A 93 28.21 17.35 -15.14
CA PRO A 93 29.51 18.01 -15.04
C PRO A 93 30.41 17.19 -14.11
N ALA A 94 31.63 16.89 -14.56
CA ALA A 94 32.57 16.11 -13.75
C ALA A 94 32.88 16.85 -12.44
N ILE A 95 32.53 16.23 -11.31
CA ILE A 95 33.03 16.66 -10.01
C ILE A 95 34.51 16.31 -9.98
N SER A 96 35.36 17.34 -10.08
CA SER A 96 36.80 17.23 -10.00
C SER A 96 37.20 16.53 -8.70
N THR A 97 37.83 15.36 -8.81
CA THR A 97 38.56 14.78 -7.68
C THR A 97 39.62 15.78 -7.21
N PRO A 98 39.88 15.91 -5.89
CA PRO A 98 40.94 16.78 -5.42
C PRO A 98 42.28 16.28 -5.98
N PRO A 99 43.10 17.17 -6.58
CA PRO A 99 44.34 16.74 -7.21
C PRO A 99 45.29 16.15 -6.16
N THR A 100 46.01 15.10 -6.55
CA THR A 100 46.97 14.39 -5.72
C THR A 100 48.00 15.34 -5.09
N ARG A 101 48.24 15.12 -3.79
CA ARG A 101 48.93 16.02 -2.84
C ARG A 101 50.44 16.26 -3.10
N GLY A 102 50.94 15.91 -4.28
CA GLY A 102 52.37 15.85 -4.62
C GLY A 102 52.93 17.07 -5.37
N GLU A 103 52.30 17.48 -6.48
CA GLU A 103 53.04 18.24 -7.52
C GLU A 103 52.86 19.76 -7.48
N LYS A 104 51.77 20.28 -6.89
CA LYS A 104 51.57 21.73 -6.73
C LYS A 104 52.44 22.39 -5.66
N LYS A 105 53.25 21.62 -4.91
CA LYS A 105 54.10 22.14 -3.83
C LYS A 105 55.29 23.00 -4.29
N ARG A 106 55.56 23.07 -5.60
CA ARG A 106 56.80 23.64 -6.17
C ARG A 106 56.69 25.08 -6.73
N ARG A 107 55.55 25.77 -6.53
CA ARG A 107 55.37 27.20 -6.91
C ARG A 107 54.76 28.10 -5.82
N LEU A 108 54.60 27.61 -4.58
CA LEU A 108 53.90 28.34 -3.51
C LEU A 108 54.81 28.97 -2.45
N GLY A 109 56.14 28.98 -2.65
CA GLY A 109 57.12 29.30 -1.61
C GLY A 109 57.39 30.79 -1.31
N THR A 110 56.63 31.73 -1.87
CA THR A 110 56.92 33.18 -1.77
C THR A 110 55.66 34.07 -1.75
N LEU A 111 54.58 33.61 -1.10
CA LEU A 111 53.34 34.40 -0.90
C LEU A 111 53.24 34.95 0.52
N GLY A 112 54.08 35.95 0.83
CA GLY A 112 53.98 36.73 2.06
C GLY A 112 52.86 37.79 2.00
N TRP A 113 53.11 38.98 2.55
CA TRP A 113 52.14 40.09 2.62
C TRP A 113 51.44 40.43 1.29
N ALA A 114 52.13 40.30 0.15
CA ALA A 114 51.56 40.54 -1.18
C ALA A 114 50.36 39.61 -1.49
N GLY A 115 50.50 38.31 -1.25
CA GLY A 115 49.44 37.32 -1.49
C GLY A 115 48.25 37.48 -0.53
N LEU A 116 48.51 37.85 0.72
CA LEU A 116 47.46 38.12 1.70
C LEU A 116 46.61 39.35 1.30
N LYS A 117 47.24 40.42 0.80
CA LYS A 117 46.51 41.59 0.28
C LYS A 117 45.69 41.26 -0.96
N GLU A 118 46.23 40.45 -1.88
CA GLU A 118 45.49 40.00 -3.07
C GLU A 118 44.24 39.19 -2.68
N ALA A 119 44.40 38.20 -1.79
CA ALA A 119 43.28 37.38 -1.30
C ALA A 119 42.20 38.19 -0.59
N LEU A 120 42.57 39.15 0.26
CA LEU A 120 41.62 40.05 0.92
C LEU A 120 40.91 40.99 -0.06
N THR A 121 41.58 41.44 -1.13
CA THR A 121 40.96 42.30 -2.16
C THR A 121 39.92 41.52 -2.97
N LEU A 122 40.20 40.26 -3.26
CA LEU A 122 39.25 39.36 -3.91
C LEU A 122 38.03 39.08 -3.00
N LEU A 123 38.26 38.85 -1.72
CA LEU A 123 37.18 38.68 -0.73
C LEU A 123 36.33 39.94 -0.57
N GLU A 124 36.95 41.13 -0.52
CA GLU A 124 36.25 42.41 -0.41
C GLU A 124 35.27 42.59 -1.58
N ARG A 125 35.71 42.27 -2.81
CA ARG A 125 34.86 42.30 -4.02
C ARG A 125 33.77 41.22 -4.01
N ALA A 126 34.07 40.02 -3.51
CA ALA A 126 33.05 38.97 -3.38
C ALA A 126 32.02 39.27 -2.27
N SER A 127 32.31 40.21 -1.37
CA SER A 127 31.44 40.58 -0.24
C SER A 127 30.45 41.71 -0.54
N ASP A 128 30.22 42.09 -1.81
CA ASP A 128 29.33 43.20 -2.18
C ASP A 128 27.89 43.05 -1.64
N ALA A 129 27.32 41.84 -1.64
CA ALA A 129 26.01 41.56 -1.04
C ALA A 129 25.99 41.53 0.51
N CYS A 130 27.17 41.62 1.15
CA CYS A 130 27.37 41.73 2.59
C CYS A 130 28.22 42.97 2.94
N PRO A 131 27.63 44.19 2.90
CA PRO A 131 28.35 45.43 3.25
C PRO A 131 29.07 45.39 4.61
N PRO A 132 28.53 44.73 5.67
CA PRO A 132 29.25 44.57 6.94
C PRO A 132 30.56 43.80 6.79
N LEU A 133 30.56 42.62 6.16
CA LEU A 133 31.78 41.84 5.94
C LEU A 133 32.78 42.60 5.07
N LYS A 134 32.32 43.27 4.01
CA LYS A 134 33.16 44.10 3.14
C LYS A 134 33.90 45.18 3.93
N SER A 135 33.21 45.87 4.83
CA SER A 135 33.79 46.90 5.72
C SER A 135 34.81 46.30 6.73
N ALA A 136 34.54 45.11 7.25
CA ALA A 136 35.43 44.42 8.17
C ALA A 136 36.73 43.97 7.47
N VAL A 137 36.62 43.41 6.25
CA VAL A 137 37.74 42.99 5.39
C VAL A 137 38.60 44.19 4.98
N ALA A 138 38.00 45.29 4.53
CA ALA A 138 38.72 46.53 4.22
C ALA A 138 39.45 47.12 5.44
N GLY A 139 38.88 46.99 6.64
CA GLY A 139 39.54 47.37 7.89
C GLY A 139 40.79 46.53 8.20
N ILE A 140 40.71 45.21 8.04
CA ILE A 140 41.84 44.29 8.22
C ILE A 140 42.92 44.55 7.16
N MET A 141 42.54 44.87 5.91
CA MET A 141 43.46 45.30 4.86
C MET A 141 44.28 46.53 5.28
N GLY A 142 43.62 47.57 5.82
CA GLY A 142 44.30 48.78 6.27
C GLY A 142 45.32 48.53 7.40
N ILE A 143 44.99 47.62 8.32
CA ILE A 143 45.91 47.14 9.37
C ILE A 143 47.14 46.47 8.74
N ILE A 144 46.94 45.56 7.78
CA ILE A 144 48.04 44.82 7.12
C ILE A 144 48.99 45.75 6.37
N GLN A 145 48.45 46.71 5.61
CA GLN A 145 49.24 47.71 4.87
C GLN A 145 50.08 48.63 5.78
N TYR A 146 49.68 48.79 7.04
CA TYR A 146 50.44 49.54 8.04
C TYR A 146 51.59 48.71 8.62
N VAL A 147 51.32 47.46 8.99
CA VAL A 147 52.30 46.56 9.63
C VAL A 147 53.44 46.19 8.66
N GLU A 148 53.13 45.91 7.40
CA GLU A 148 54.10 45.64 6.33
C GLU A 148 55.15 46.76 6.17
N LYS A 149 54.79 48.02 6.43
CA LYS A 149 55.69 49.18 6.32
C LYS A 149 56.66 49.33 7.50
N ILE A 150 56.38 48.69 8.63
CA ILE A 150 57.11 48.88 9.89
C ILE A 150 57.92 47.64 10.26
N GLN A 151 57.46 46.45 9.83
CA GLN A 151 58.05 45.18 10.22
C GLN A 151 58.33 44.30 9.00
N GLY A 152 59.62 44.15 8.68
CA GLY A 152 60.12 43.24 7.62
C GLY A 152 60.03 41.76 7.98
N VAL A 153 58.96 41.33 8.66
CA VAL A 153 58.80 39.96 9.14
C VAL A 153 58.34 39.06 7.99
N GLN A 154 59.23 38.14 7.60
CA GLN A 154 58.91 36.99 6.75
C GLN A 154 58.01 36.01 7.52
N THR A 155 56.70 36.23 7.46
CA THR A 155 55.70 35.29 7.98
C THR A 155 55.04 34.56 6.83
N ASP A 156 54.90 33.24 6.93
CA ASP A 156 54.10 32.45 5.99
C ASP A 156 52.60 32.64 6.29
N PHE A 157 51.84 33.10 5.29
CA PHE A 157 50.40 33.29 5.36
C PHE A 157 49.61 32.33 4.44
N SER A 158 50.27 31.32 3.86
CA SER A 158 49.70 30.43 2.84
C SER A 158 48.35 29.82 3.25
N GLU A 159 48.23 29.38 4.50
CA GLU A 159 46.99 28.80 5.05
C GLU A 159 45.83 29.83 5.13
N LEU A 160 46.12 31.07 5.55
CA LEU A 160 45.11 32.13 5.60
C LEU A 160 44.71 32.57 4.18
N ILE A 161 45.66 32.64 3.25
CA ILE A 161 45.40 32.91 1.82
C ILE A 161 44.48 31.86 1.22
N GLU A 162 44.73 30.57 1.47
CA GLU A 162 43.89 29.47 1.00
C GLU A 162 42.47 29.56 1.57
N ARG A 163 42.31 29.80 2.88
CA ARG A 163 41.01 29.96 3.55
C ARG A 163 40.22 31.17 3.06
N LEU A 164 40.88 32.31 2.84
CA LEU A 164 40.28 33.50 2.22
C LEU A 164 39.84 33.22 0.78
N GLY A 165 40.61 32.43 0.03
CA GLY A 165 40.24 31.92 -1.28
C GLY A 165 38.94 31.10 -1.22
N VAL A 166 38.85 30.10 -0.35
CA VAL A 166 37.64 29.28 -0.15
C VAL A 166 36.42 30.14 0.22
N LEU A 167 36.58 31.13 1.11
CA LEU A 167 35.50 32.06 1.45
C LEU A 167 35.06 32.91 0.24
N THR A 168 36.00 33.35 -0.58
CA THR A 168 35.72 34.09 -1.82
C THR A 168 34.96 33.22 -2.83
N GLU A 169 35.30 31.94 -2.96
CA GLU A 169 34.56 30.98 -3.80
C GLU A 169 33.12 30.78 -3.31
N ILE A 170 32.91 30.64 -2.00
CA ILE A 170 31.56 30.49 -1.38
C ILE A 170 30.67 31.70 -1.66
N LEU A 171 31.24 32.92 -1.65
CA LEU A 171 30.50 34.16 -1.86
C LEU A 171 30.27 34.51 -3.33
N ARG A 172 31.13 34.02 -4.25
CA ARG A 172 31.07 34.38 -5.69
C ARG A 172 29.70 34.17 -6.36
N PRO A 173 28.91 33.12 -6.08
CA PRO A 173 27.58 32.95 -6.68
C PRO A 173 26.54 33.98 -6.22
N TYR A 174 26.79 34.69 -5.11
CA TYR A 174 25.80 35.49 -4.38
C TYR A 174 26.09 37.00 -4.41
N GLN A 175 26.72 37.49 -5.47
CA GLN A 175 27.12 38.90 -5.61
C GLN A 175 25.95 39.90 -5.58
N ALA A 176 24.74 39.49 -6.00
CA ALA A 176 23.55 40.33 -5.99
C ALA A 176 22.73 40.21 -4.69
N GLU A 177 22.49 38.98 -4.23
CA GLU A 177 21.68 38.72 -3.03
C GLU A 177 22.17 37.45 -2.29
N LEU A 178 22.18 37.51 -0.96
CA LEU A 178 22.57 36.40 -0.09
C LEU A 178 21.34 35.70 0.50
N PRO A 179 21.25 34.35 0.41
CA PRO A 179 20.24 33.57 1.09
C PRO A 179 20.17 33.87 2.59
N PRO A 180 18.98 33.93 3.23
CA PRO A 180 18.83 34.30 4.63
C PRO A 180 19.68 33.47 5.60
N ASP A 181 19.82 32.16 5.34
CA ASP A 181 20.64 31.27 6.17
C ASP A 181 22.14 31.54 6.05
N LEU A 182 22.62 31.87 4.84
CA LEU A 182 24.01 32.24 4.60
C LEU A 182 24.30 33.62 5.21
N ARG A 183 23.37 34.58 5.07
CA ARG A 183 23.46 35.92 5.69
C ARG A 183 23.64 35.83 7.21
N ARG A 184 22.78 35.09 7.92
CA ARG A 184 22.87 34.95 9.40
C ARG A 184 24.21 34.38 9.88
N ARG A 185 24.84 33.50 9.09
CA ARG A 185 26.15 32.91 9.39
C ARG A 185 27.29 33.89 9.09
N LEU A 186 27.20 34.61 7.97
CA LEU A 186 28.13 35.68 7.61
C LEU A 186 28.11 36.83 8.61
N ASP A 187 26.97 37.13 9.23
CA ASP A 187 26.89 38.12 10.32
C ASP A 187 27.74 37.67 11.53
N GLY A 188 27.83 36.37 11.79
CA GLY A 188 28.71 35.79 12.82
C GLY A 188 30.20 35.96 12.48
N LEU A 189 30.58 35.64 11.24
CA LEU A 189 31.93 35.83 10.74
C LEU A 189 32.35 37.31 10.74
N THR A 190 31.44 38.19 10.32
CA THR A 190 31.63 39.64 10.32
C THR A 190 31.93 40.15 11.73
N ARG A 191 31.13 39.77 12.73
CA ARG A 191 31.36 40.17 14.13
C ARG A 191 32.73 39.70 14.63
N ALA A 192 33.21 38.53 14.22
CA ALA A 192 34.56 38.06 14.55
C ALA A 192 35.65 38.91 13.88
N PHE A 193 35.47 39.29 12.61
CA PHE A 193 36.39 40.16 11.88
C PHE A 193 36.45 41.57 12.49
N ASP A 194 35.30 42.22 12.70
CA ASP A 194 35.22 43.58 13.28
C ASP A 194 35.72 43.62 14.74
N GLY A 195 35.38 42.60 15.55
CA GLY A 195 35.90 42.45 16.90
C GLY A 195 37.43 42.38 16.91
N LYS A 196 38.02 41.54 16.05
CA LYS A 196 39.48 41.39 15.98
C LYS A 196 40.18 42.61 15.38
N LYS A 197 39.60 43.24 14.35
CA LYS A 197 40.02 44.55 13.82
C LYS A 197 40.12 45.59 14.93
N GLY A 198 39.08 45.74 15.74
CA GLY A 198 39.05 46.71 16.85
C GLY A 198 40.08 46.44 17.97
N GLU A 199 40.48 45.18 18.18
CA GLU A 199 41.62 44.84 19.06
C GLU A 199 42.97 45.21 18.43
N LEU A 200 43.18 44.86 17.15
CA LEU A 200 44.42 45.12 16.42
C LEU A 200 44.68 46.63 16.23
N GLU A 201 43.65 47.42 15.91
CA GLU A 201 43.75 48.89 15.84
C GLU A 201 44.20 49.49 17.18
N LYS A 202 43.73 48.96 18.32
CA LYS A 202 44.13 49.44 19.65
C LYS A 202 45.60 49.13 19.95
N LYS A 203 46.10 47.96 19.54
CA LYS A 203 47.53 47.59 19.72
C LYS A 203 48.43 48.48 18.84
N ILE A 204 48.08 48.67 17.57
CA ILE A 204 48.78 49.60 16.67
C ILE A 204 48.83 51.03 17.22
N ARG A 205 47.71 51.56 17.75
CA ARG A 205 47.69 52.89 18.37
C ARG A 205 48.54 53.00 19.65
N ARG A 206 48.77 51.91 20.38
CA ARG A 206 49.68 51.87 21.54
C ARG A 206 51.14 51.81 21.12
N SER A 207 51.47 50.97 20.14
CA SER A 207 52.81 50.88 19.54
C SER A 207 53.30 52.23 18.97
N LEU A 208 52.37 53.02 18.41
CA LEU A 208 52.63 54.41 17.97
C LEU A 208 53.06 55.36 19.11
N LEU A 209 52.63 55.10 20.34
CA LEU A 209 52.91 55.93 21.53
C LEU A 209 54.12 55.43 22.34
N SER A 210 54.37 54.12 22.40
CA SER A 210 55.48 53.48 23.14
C SER A 210 56.54 52.89 22.20
N ARG A 211 57.55 53.68 21.84
CA ARG A 211 58.34 53.44 20.61
C ARG A 211 59.54 52.48 20.65
N SER A 212 59.89 51.83 21.78
CA SER A 212 61.19 51.14 21.89
C SER A 212 61.28 49.81 22.69
N VAL A 213 60.19 49.26 23.27
CA VAL A 213 60.29 48.00 24.06
C VAL A 213 59.24 46.95 23.71
N GLU A 214 58.00 47.33 23.40
CA GLU A 214 56.88 46.38 23.22
C GLU A 214 56.64 45.92 21.75
N ALA A 215 57.33 46.53 20.78
CA ALA A 215 57.05 46.37 19.35
C ALA A 215 57.16 44.94 18.80
N SER A 216 57.97 44.07 19.42
CA SER A 216 58.05 42.64 19.07
C SER A 216 56.86 41.83 19.62
N GLY A 217 56.30 42.23 20.77
CA GLY A 217 55.06 41.68 21.31
C GLY A 217 53.86 42.07 20.45
N ASP A 218 53.77 43.34 20.07
CA ASP A 218 52.74 43.83 19.14
C ASP A 218 52.75 43.07 17.80
N ALA A 219 53.95 42.76 17.27
CA ALA A 219 54.12 41.95 16.05
C ALA A 219 53.46 40.57 16.19
N GLN A 220 53.80 39.87 17.27
CA GLN A 220 53.32 38.52 17.57
C GLN A 220 51.80 38.51 17.83
N ASP A 221 51.29 39.56 18.47
CA ASP A 221 49.86 39.80 18.66
C ASP A 221 49.10 40.01 17.35
N ILE A 222 49.68 40.72 16.37
CA ILE A 222 49.10 40.88 15.04
C ILE A 222 49.05 39.54 14.31
N VAL A 223 50.15 38.77 14.32
CA VAL A 223 50.19 37.42 13.74
C VAL A 223 49.17 36.50 14.42
N GLN A 224 48.99 36.60 15.74
CA GLN A 224 47.99 35.84 16.47
C GLN A 224 46.55 36.30 16.15
N GLY A 225 46.33 37.59 15.87
CA GLY A 225 45.06 38.12 15.37
C GLY A 225 44.71 37.62 13.96
N LEU A 226 45.70 37.54 13.07
CA LEU A 226 45.53 36.94 11.73
C LEU A 226 45.27 35.42 11.81
N ARG A 227 45.91 34.71 12.74
CA ARG A 227 45.57 33.31 13.05
C ARG A 227 44.15 33.16 13.58
N TYR A 228 43.68 34.06 14.45
CA TYR A 228 42.29 34.08 14.90
C TYR A 228 41.31 34.26 13.73
N ILE A 229 41.59 35.19 12.80
CA ILE A 229 40.80 35.38 11.59
C ILE A 229 40.79 34.09 10.74
N SER A 230 41.94 33.44 10.58
CA SER A 230 42.08 32.14 9.91
C SER A 230 41.16 31.07 10.53
N CYS A 231 41.14 30.94 11.85
CA CYS A 231 40.27 30.01 12.57
C CYS A 231 38.78 30.40 12.47
N ALA A 232 38.45 31.70 12.48
CA ALA A 232 37.07 32.16 12.33
C ALA A 232 36.50 31.81 10.93
N ILE A 233 37.31 31.93 9.87
CA ILE A 233 36.94 31.50 8.52
C ILE A 233 36.71 29.99 8.49
N GLU A 234 37.59 29.19 9.11
CA GLU A 234 37.47 27.72 9.16
C GLU A 234 36.23 27.25 9.92
N ILE A 235 35.92 27.85 11.07
CA ILE A 235 34.68 27.53 11.81
C ILE A 235 33.45 27.84 10.93
N PHE A 236 33.46 28.95 10.20
CA PHE A 236 32.39 29.32 9.28
C PHE A 236 32.27 28.37 8.08
N THR A 237 33.38 27.96 7.45
CA THR A 237 33.33 27.01 6.31
C THR A 237 32.91 25.61 6.77
N MET A 238 33.33 25.17 7.96
CA MET A 238 32.85 23.93 8.58
C MET A 238 31.35 23.97 8.89
N ASP A 239 30.84 25.08 9.45
CA ASP A 239 29.42 25.25 9.75
C ASP A 239 28.54 25.22 8.48
N ILE A 240 28.97 25.88 7.40
CA ILE A 240 28.33 25.78 6.09
C ILE A 240 28.38 24.34 5.57
N SER A 241 29.56 23.70 5.58
CA SER A 241 29.76 22.33 5.06
C SER A 241 28.89 21.31 5.81
N LEU A 242 28.81 21.38 7.14
CA LEU A 242 27.92 20.54 7.93
C LEU A 242 26.46 20.76 7.54
N SER A 243 26.07 22.02 7.33
CA SER A 243 24.68 22.39 7.06
C SER A 243 24.23 22.07 5.63
N THR A 244 25.10 22.19 4.63
CA THR A 244 24.84 21.72 3.27
C THR A 244 24.74 20.19 3.24
N ASN A 245 25.57 19.47 3.99
CA ASN A 245 25.45 18.01 4.15
C ASN A 245 24.12 17.60 4.84
N ILE A 246 23.68 18.31 5.87
CA ILE A 246 22.37 18.09 6.51
C ILE A 246 21.21 18.40 5.55
N ALA A 247 21.33 19.44 4.72
CA ALA A 247 20.33 19.74 3.70
C ALA A 247 20.28 18.65 2.61
N ALA A 248 21.45 18.21 2.12
CA ALA A 248 21.60 17.17 1.10
C ALA A 248 21.07 15.80 1.56
N THR A 249 21.33 15.40 2.82
CA THR A 249 20.77 14.15 3.37
C THR A 249 19.25 14.20 3.49
N ARG A 250 18.67 15.35 3.86
CA ARG A 250 17.21 15.56 3.92
C ARG A 250 16.57 15.52 2.53
N THR A 251 17.15 16.22 1.54
CA THR A 251 16.63 16.19 0.16
C THR A 251 16.77 14.80 -0.45
N ASN A 252 17.90 14.11 -0.25
CA ASN A 252 18.08 12.73 -0.70
C ASN A 252 17.03 11.80 -0.07
N ALA A 253 16.79 11.87 1.25
CA ALA A 253 15.76 11.06 1.90
C ALA A 253 14.34 11.34 1.34
N ALA A 254 14.02 12.60 1.04
CA ALA A 254 12.76 12.97 0.41
C ALA A 254 12.64 12.43 -1.02
N ILE A 255 13.70 12.57 -1.84
CA ILE A 255 13.77 12.02 -3.21
C ILE A 255 13.63 10.50 -3.17
N THR A 256 14.36 9.80 -2.30
CA THR A 256 14.23 8.34 -2.14
C THR A 256 12.79 7.97 -1.80
N LYS A 257 12.11 8.68 -0.89
CA LYS A 257 10.69 8.41 -0.57
C LYS A 257 9.78 8.58 -1.78
N VAL A 258 9.96 9.63 -2.59
CA VAL A 258 9.17 9.87 -3.81
C VAL A 258 9.41 8.78 -4.86
N VAL A 259 10.67 8.44 -5.16
CA VAL A 259 11.03 7.36 -6.09
C VAL A 259 10.44 6.03 -5.63
N ARG A 260 10.55 5.73 -4.33
CA ARG A 260 10.04 4.48 -3.75
C ARG A 260 8.52 4.35 -3.90
N ASN A 261 7.77 5.42 -3.64
CA ASN A 261 6.33 5.45 -3.88
C ASN A 261 6.00 5.24 -5.36
N ALA A 262 6.68 5.97 -6.26
CA ALA A 262 6.46 5.85 -7.71
C ALA A 262 6.77 4.43 -8.25
N MET A 263 7.75 3.73 -7.67
CA MET A 263 8.00 2.32 -7.99
C MET A 263 6.87 1.41 -7.50
N LEU A 264 6.41 1.58 -6.25
CA LEU A 264 5.29 0.81 -5.71
C LEU A 264 3.98 1.09 -6.48
N ASP A 265 3.80 2.27 -7.07
CA ASP A 265 2.62 2.62 -7.85
C ASP A 265 2.54 1.85 -9.18
N LYS A 266 3.66 1.35 -9.72
CA LYS A 266 3.69 0.43 -10.87
C LYS A 266 2.99 -0.91 -10.60
N LEU A 267 2.80 -1.29 -9.33
CA LEU A 267 2.05 -2.48 -8.94
C LEU A 267 0.52 -2.30 -9.07
N GLY A 268 0.07 -1.07 -9.27
CA GLY A 268 -1.34 -0.68 -9.27
C GLY A 268 -1.92 -0.52 -7.87
N HIS A 269 -3.09 0.11 -7.79
CA HIS A 269 -3.89 0.17 -6.57
C HIS A 269 -5.29 -0.38 -6.85
N VAL A 270 -5.80 -1.22 -5.94
CA VAL A 270 -7.11 -1.85 -6.04
C VAL A 270 -8.02 -1.24 -4.98
N ALA A 271 -8.78 -0.21 -5.38
CA ALA A 271 -9.68 0.50 -4.49
C ALA A 271 -10.72 -0.45 -3.86
N GLY A 272 -10.92 -0.34 -2.54
CA GLY A 272 -11.85 -1.15 -1.75
C GLY A 272 -11.41 -2.59 -1.44
N ALA A 273 -10.29 -3.06 -2.00
CA ALA A 273 -9.79 -4.43 -1.76
C ALA A 273 -9.14 -4.62 -0.40
N GLU A 274 -8.58 -3.57 0.20
CA GLU A 274 -7.91 -3.70 1.51
C GLU A 274 -8.94 -3.70 2.66
N PHE A 275 -8.58 -4.31 3.78
CA PHE A 275 -9.30 -4.18 5.06
C PHE A 275 -9.49 -2.70 5.42
N ASN A 276 -10.62 -2.35 6.05
CA ASN A 276 -10.92 -0.99 6.50
C ASN A 276 -10.99 0.10 5.39
N LEU A 277 -11.10 -0.29 4.11
CA LEU A 277 -11.34 0.64 2.98
C LEU A 277 -12.79 0.63 2.44
N GLU A 278 -13.68 -0.14 3.05
CA GLU A 278 -15.13 -0.11 2.83
C GLU A 278 -15.84 -0.22 4.18
N ASP A 279 -17.08 0.26 4.27
CA ASP A 279 -17.94 0.15 5.46
C ASP A 279 -18.51 -1.27 5.60
N ARG A 280 -17.61 -2.23 5.84
CA ARG A 280 -17.92 -3.66 6.03
C ARG A 280 -18.09 -3.97 7.52
N GLU A 281 -19.33 -4.26 7.92
CA GLU A 281 -19.60 -4.80 9.26
C GLU A 281 -18.94 -6.18 9.42
N GLY A 282 -18.16 -6.34 10.49
CA GLY A 282 -17.66 -7.65 10.93
C GLY A 282 -18.73 -8.46 11.66
N CYS A 283 -18.33 -9.58 12.27
CA CYS A 283 -19.21 -10.38 13.15
C CYS A 283 -19.82 -9.49 14.23
N MET A 284 -21.12 -9.67 14.47
CA MET A 284 -21.78 -9.00 15.57
C MET A 284 -21.13 -9.42 16.90
N GLU A 285 -20.83 -8.45 17.75
CA GLU A 285 -20.33 -8.70 19.11
C GLU A 285 -21.16 -9.77 19.82
N GLY A 286 -20.48 -10.75 20.43
CA GLY A 286 -21.10 -11.92 21.06
C GLY A 286 -21.19 -13.15 20.14
N THR A 287 -21.12 -13.00 18.82
CA THR A 287 -21.21 -14.12 17.86
C THR A 287 -19.84 -14.60 17.36
N ARG A 288 -19.76 -15.87 16.93
CA ARG A 288 -18.55 -16.47 16.31
C ARG A 288 -17.28 -16.45 17.18
N ILE A 289 -17.41 -16.21 18.50
CA ILE A 289 -16.27 -16.03 19.42
C ILE A 289 -15.32 -17.23 19.38
N ALA A 290 -15.83 -18.46 19.52
CA ALA A 290 -15.01 -19.68 19.50
C ALA A 290 -14.21 -19.80 18.19
N LEU A 291 -14.87 -19.61 17.05
CA LEU A 291 -14.23 -19.68 15.73
C LEU A 291 -13.16 -18.59 15.55
N LEU A 292 -13.39 -17.37 16.03
CA LEU A 292 -12.38 -16.29 15.99
C LEU A 292 -11.20 -16.57 16.93
N ALA A 293 -11.43 -17.25 18.05
CA ALA A 293 -10.37 -17.71 18.94
C ALA A 293 -9.52 -18.82 18.29
N ASP A 294 -10.15 -19.83 17.66
CA ASP A 294 -9.46 -20.90 16.93
C ASP A 294 -8.58 -20.34 15.80
N LEU A 295 -9.12 -19.36 15.05
CA LEU A 295 -8.35 -18.65 14.00
C LEU A 295 -7.17 -17.86 14.57
N LEU A 296 -7.31 -17.25 15.76
CA LEU A 296 -6.21 -16.54 16.40
C LEU A 296 -5.14 -17.50 16.90
N VAL A 297 -5.52 -18.64 17.50
CA VAL A 297 -4.59 -19.72 17.89
C VAL A 297 -3.80 -20.19 16.67
N TRP A 298 -4.48 -20.53 15.57
CA TRP A 298 -3.86 -20.91 14.30
C TRP A 298 -2.89 -19.84 13.77
N ALA A 299 -3.24 -18.56 13.86
CA ALA A 299 -2.37 -17.46 13.43
C ALA A 299 -1.08 -17.39 14.26
N THR A 300 -1.18 -17.57 15.58
CA THR A 300 -0.04 -17.42 16.52
C THR A 300 0.81 -18.68 16.72
N ASP A 301 0.34 -19.86 16.33
CA ASP A 301 1.08 -21.11 16.48
C ASP A 301 2.03 -21.37 15.30
N ASP A 302 3.34 -21.28 15.48
CA ASP A 302 4.34 -21.51 14.44
C ASP A 302 4.30 -22.93 13.84
N ALA A 303 3.80 -23.93 14.58
CA ALA A 303 3.66 -25.30 14.09
C ALA A 303 2.44 -25.49 13.19
N SER A 304 1.47 -24.56 13.22
CA SER A 304 0.25 -24.65 12.43
C SER A 304 0.50 -24.51 10.91
N PRO A 305 -0.33 -25.16 10.07
CA PRO A 305 -0.19 -25.06 8.61
C PRO A 305 -0.28 -23.61 8.12
N HIS A 306 0.54 -23.24 7.14
CA HIS A 306 0.65 -21.83 6.71
C HIS A 306 -0.52 -21.32 5.88
N VAL A 307 -1.48 -22.18 5.54
CA VAL A 307 -2.73 -21.79 4.86
C VAL A 307 -3.91 -22.26 5.69
N PHE A 308 -4.90 -21.40 5.90
CA PHE A 308 -6.20 -21.77 6.48
C PHE A 308 -7.31 -21.45 5.48
N TRP A 309 -8.14 -22.43 5.17
CA TRP A 309 -9.27 -22.28 4.27
C TRP A 309 -10.60 -22.34 5.01
N LEU A 310 -11.27 -21.19 5.11
CA LEU A 310 -12.64 -21.11 5.60
C LEU A 310 -13.62 -21.24 4.43
N ASN A 311 -14.26 -22.40 4.29
CA ASN A 311 -15.26 -22.61 3.24
C ASN A 311 -16.69 -22.71 3.79
N GLY A 312 -17.63 -22.35 2.93
CA GLY A 312 -19.05 -22.35 3.25
C GLY A 312 -19.89 -21.83 2.09
N MET A 313 -21.18 -22.14 2.10
CA MET A 313 -22.11 -21.64 1.07
C MET A 313 -22.28 -20.12 1.15
N ALA A 314 -22.95 -19.54 0.15
CA ALA A 314 -23.34 -18.13 0.19
C ALA A 314 -24.16 -17.85 1.46
N GLY A 315 -24.00 -16.67 2.06
CA GLY A 315 -24.77 -16.26 3.23
C GLY A 315 -24.45 -16.93 4.57
N THR A 316 -23.35 -17.70 4.66
CA THR A 316 -22.85 -18.29 5.93
C THR A 316 -22.02 -17.33 6.79
N GLY A 317 -21.67 -16.14 6.27
CA GLY A 317 -20.93 -15.10 6.98
C GLY A 317 -19.40 -15.12 6.80
N LYS A 318 -18.87 -15.75 5.74
CA LYS A 318 -17.41 -15.82 5.48
C LYS A 318 -16.71 -14.46 5.50
N THR A 319 -17.15 -13.51 4.67
CA THR A 319 -16.61 -12.14 4.60
C THR A 319 -16.71 -11.41 5.93
N THR A 320 -17.84 -11.58 6.63
CA THR A 320 -18.08 -11.03 7.97
C THR A 320 -17.07 -11.56 9.01
N ILE A 321 -16.70 -12.84 8.90
CA ILE A 321 -15.64 -13.47 9.70
C ILE A 321 -14.26 -12.96 9.28
N ALA A 322 -13.98 -12.86 7.98
CA ALA A 322 -12.70 -12.35 7.46
C ALA A 322 -12.43 -10.90 7.88
N GLU A 323 -13.45 -10.05 7.86
CA GLU A 323 -13.40 -8.65 8.29
C GLU A 323 -13.16 -8.54 9.80
N SER A 324 -13.83 -9.35 10.64
CA SER A 324 -13.53 -9.42 12.08
C SER A 324 -12.15 -10.00 12.38
N PHE A 325 -11.70 -11.01 11.63
CA PHE A 325 -10.39 -11.62 11.85
C PHE A 325 -9.26 -10.69 11.42
N ALA A 326 -9.39 -10.00 10.28
CA ALA A 326 -8.47 -8.94 9.86
C ALA A 326 -8.36 -7.84 10.92
N ARG A 327 -9.48 -7.41 11.51
CA ARG A 327 -9.51 -6.44 12.62
C ARG A 327 -8.78 -6.94 13.88
N LEU A 328 -8.95 -8.21 14.25
CA LEU A 328 -8.22 -8.80 15.38
C LEU A 328 -6.72 -8.92 15.10
N LEU A 329 -6.33 -9.28 13.87
CA LEU A 329 -4.92 -9.34 13.46
C LEU A 329 -4.27 -7.96 13.46
N ASP A 330 -4.96 -6.93 12.97
CA ASP A 330 -4.51 -5.54 12.96
C ASP A 330 -4.26 -5.02 14.39
N GLN A 331 -5.24 -5.21 15.28
CA GLN A 331 -5.12 -4.89 16.72
C GLN A 331 -3.98 -5.64 17.44
N LYS A 332 -3.52 -6.78 16.90
CA LYS A 332 -2.38 -7.56 17.41
C LYS A 332 -1.05 -7.23 16.72
N GLY A 333 -1.03 -6.38 15.69
CA GLY A 333 0.15 -6.13 14.86
C GLY A 333 0.56 -7.31 13.97
N LEU A 334 -0.36 -8.24 13.70
CA LEU A 334 -0.13 -9.47 12.93
C LEU A 334 -0.68 -9.41 11.49
N LEU A 335 -1.48 -8.39 11.13
CA LEU A 335 -2.02 -8.25 9.78
C LEU A 335 -0.92 -7.79 8.80
N GLY A 336 -0.44 -8.70 7.96
CA GLY A 336 0.59 -8.39 6.95
C GLY A 336 0.01 -7.70 5.73
N ALA A 337 -1.12 -8.21 5.22
CA ALA A 337 -1.84 -7.66 4.08
C ALA A 337 -3.28 -8.21 3.99
N SER A 338 -4.10 -7.61 3.13
CA SER A 338 -5.47 -8.09 2.89
C SER A 338 -5.94 -7.82 1.46
N PHE A 339 -6.77 -8.71 0.92
CA PHE A 339 -7.44 -8.58 -0.37
C PHE A 339 -8.85 -9.18 -0.29
N PHE A 340 -9.87 -8.34 -0.40
CA PHE A 340 -11.28 -8.70 -0.44
C PHE A 340 -11.75 -8.70 -1.89
N CYS A 341 -11.82 -9.90 -2.49
CA CYS A 341 -12.43 -10.08 -3.79
C CYS A 341 -13.90 -9.66 -3.76
N SER A 342 -14.42 -9.17 -4.88
CA SER A 342 -15.85 -8.85 -5.01
C SER A 342 -16.25 -8.79 -6.48
N ARG A 343 -17.38 -9.42 -6.83
CA ARG A 343 -17.97 -9.30 -8.17
C ARG A 343 -18.51 -7.90 -8.44
N GLN A 344 -19.14 -7.28 -7.44
CA GLN A 344 -19.78 -5.95 -7.53
C GLN A 344 -18.80 -4.80 -7.28
N GLY A 345 -17.58 -5.09 -6.81
CA GLY A 345 -16.50 -4.12 -6.69
C GLY A 345 -15.91 -3.70 -8.04
N SER A 346 -14.79 -2.96 -7.98
CA SER A 346 -14.02 -2.59 -9.16
C SER A 346 -13.56 -3.82 -9.96
N ALA A 347 -13.37 -3.67 -11.28
CA ALA A 347 -12.92 -4.76 -12.15
C ALA A 347 -11.62 -5.45 -11.67
N GLU A 348 -10.79 -4.73 -10.92
CA GLU A 348 -9.55 -5.25 -10.35
C GLU A 348 -9.76 -6.12 -9.10
N ARG A 349 -10.89 -6.00 -8.38
CA ARG A 349 -11.27 -6.89 -7.24
C ARG A 349 -11.75 -8.26 -7.67
N ARG A 350 -12.23 -8.39 -8.91
CA ARG A 350 -12.61 -9.66 -9.53
C ARG A 350 -11.51 -10.24 -10.44
N ASN A 351 -10.33 -9.63 -10.45
CA ASN A 351 -9.16 -10.06 -11.21
C ASN A 351 -8.12 -10.73 -10.29
N ALA A 352 -8.07 -12.06 -10.29
CA ALA A 352 -7.13 -12.84 -9.45
C ALA A 352 -5.65 -12.47 -9.67
N ARG A 353 -5.28 -11.90 -10.84
CA ARG A 353 -3.91 -11.45 -11.15
C ARG A 353 -3.48 -10.17 -10.41
N ARG A 354 -4.40 -9.51 -9.70
CA ARG A 354 -4.10 -8.36 -8.83
C ARG A 354 -3.82 -8.72 -7.38
N ILE A 355 -4.11 -9.96 -6.97
CA ILE A 355 -3.95 -10.39 -5.58
C ILE A 355 -2.48 -10.24 -5.13
N PHE A 356 -1.51 -10.84 -5.82
CA PHE A 356 -0.10 -10.76 -5.40
C PHE A 356 0.50 -9.34 -5.49
N PRO A 357 0.29 -8.54 -6.56
CA PRO A 357 0.73 -7.14 -6.58
C PRO A 357 0.13 -6.29 -5.46
N ALA A 358 -1.15 -6.45 -5.15
CA ALA A 358 -1.81 -5.72 -4.07
C ALA A 358 -1.26 -6.14 -2.69
N LEU A 359 -1.17 -7.45 -2.41
CA LEU A 359 -0.59 -7.94 -1.15
C LEU A 359 0.84 -7.43 -0.95
N ALA A 360 1.71 -7.51 -1.98
CA ALA A 360 3.08 -7.00 -1.92
C ALA A 360 3.14 -5.49 -1.61
N ARG A 361 2.28 -4.69 -2.26
CA ARG A 361 2.19 -3.24 -2.00
C ARG A 361 1.77 -2.93 -0.56
N ILE A 362 0.88 -3.73 0.04
CA ILE A 362 0.44 -3.56 1.43
C ILE A 362 1.54 -3.99 2.41
N MET A 363 2.18 -5.15 2.20
CA MET A 363 3.34 -5.60 3.00
C MET A 363 4.46 -4.56 3.01
N ALA A 364 4.69 -3.89 1.87
CA ALA A 364 5.66 -2.81 1.72
C ALA A 364 5.25 -1.48 2.40
N ARG A 365 4.01 -1.32 2.88
CA ARG A 365 3.64 -0.24 3.81
C ARG A 365 3.96 -0.63 5.25
N ASN A 366 3.81 -1.91 5.58
CA ASN A 366 3.93 -2.45 6.94
C ASN A 366 5.38 -2.78 7.34
N SER A 367 6.29 -2.95 6.38
CA SER A 367 7.72 -3.20 6.65
C SER A 367 8.66 -2.46 5.69
N SER A 368 9.56 -1.64 6.26
CA SER A 368 10.59 -0.91 5.52
C SER A 368 11.68 -1.81 4.92
N ALA A 369 11.99 -2.95 5.57
CA ALA A 369 12.92 -3.94 5.06
C ALA A 369 12.35 -4.64 3.80
N PHE A 370 11.09 -5.09 3.87
CA PHE A 370 10.39 -5.66 2.71
C PHE A 370 10.18 -4.60 1.61
N GLN A 371 9.84 -3.36 1.98
CA GLN A 371 9.66 -2.25 1.04
C GLN A 371 10.90 -2.01 0.19
N SER A 372 12.08 -2.02 0.80
CA SER A 372 13.35 -1.75 0.10
C SER A 372 13.65 -2.86 -0.92
N THR A 373 13.51 -4.12 -0.51
CA THR A 373 13.78 -5.28 -1.38
C THR A 373 12.73 -5.47 -2.49
N LEU A 374 11.47 -5.09 -2.24
CA LEU A 374 10.42 -5.04 -3.27
C LEU A 374 10.70 -3.95 -4.31
N VAL A 375 11.18 -2.78 -3.90
CA VAL A 375 11.48 -1.67 -4.81
C VAL A 375 12.61 -2.01 -5.76
N GLU A 376 13.68 -2.68 -5.27
CA GLU A 376 14.73 -3.26 -6.13
C GLU A 376 14.16 -4.25 -7.17
N ALA A 377 13.23 -5.10 -6.75
CA ALA A 377 12.63 -6.12 -7.61
C ALA A 377 11.74 -5.51 -8.71
N VAL A 378 11.02 -4.42 -8.40
CA VAL A 378 10.18 -3.66 -9.34
C VAL A 378 11.01 -2.73 -10.23
N ASP A 379 12.11 -2.18 -9.75
CA ASP A 379 13.06 -1.43 -10.59
C ASP A 379 13.71 -2.35 -11.63
N SER A 380 14.15 -3.54 -11.21
CA SER A 380 14.68 -4.59 -12.08
C SER A 380 13.64 -5.18 -13.05
N ASN A 381 12.35 -5.13 -12.71
CA ASN A 381 11.25 -5.64 -13.53
C ASN A 381 10.05 -4.68 -13.49
N PRO A 382 10.03 -3.60 -14.28
CA PRO A 382 8.96 -2.58 -14.22
C PRO A 382 7.54 -3.14 -14.42
N ASN A 383 7.41 -4.21 -15.19
CA ASN A 383 6.12 -4.87 -15.47
C ASN A 383 5.87 -6.08 -14.54
N ALA A 384 6.45 -6.10 -13.34
CA ALA A 384 6.36 -7.25 -12.42
C ALA A 384 4.90 -7.64 -12.07
N ALA A 385 3.97 -6.69 -12.07
CA ALA A 385 2.53 -6.92 -11.85
C ALA A 385 1.81 -7.59 -13.04
N GLU A 386 2.44 -7.72 -14.21
CA GLU A 386 1.87 -8.33 -15.42
C GLU A 386 2.45 -9.72 -15.71
N LEU A 387 3.45 -10.16 -14.92
CA LEU A 387 4.07 -11.47 -15.05
C LEU A 387 3.06 -12.62 -14.87
N SER A 388 3.47 -13.84 -15.24
CA SER A 388 2.72 -15.05 -14.89
C SER A 388 2.61 -15.18 -13.36
N LEU A 389 1.50 -15.72 -12.84
CA LEU A 389 1.21 -15.76 -11.40
C LEU A 389 2.35 -16.35 -10.54
N ASP A 390 3.02 -17.41 -10.99
CA ASP A 390 4.19 -17.96 -10.25
C ASP A 390 5.31 -16.92 -10.17
N ARG A 391 5.62 -16.24 -11.30
CA ARG A 391 6.66 -15.20 -11.33
C ARG A 391 6.24 -13.94 -10.58
N GLN A 392 4.97 -13.54 -10.58
CA GLN A 392 4.47 -12.48 -9.70
C GLN A 392 4.76 -12.82 -8.24
N PHE A 393 4.36 -14.03 -7.79
CA PHE A 393 4.57 -14.44 -6.41
C PHE A 393 6.05 -14.48 -6.03
N THR A 394 6.91 -15.03 -6.91
CA THR A 394 8.35 -15.08 -6.66
C THR A 394 9.00 -13.68 -6.64
N THR A 395 8.70 -12.83 -7.62
CA THR A 395 9.31 -11.49 -7.75
C THR A 395 8.78 -10.49 -6.72
N LEU A 396 7.50 -10.58 -6.33
CA LEU A 396 6.83 -9.59 -5.49
C LEU A 396 6.64 -10.02 -4.03
N ILE A 397 6.62 -11.32 -3.73
CA ILE A 397 6.43 -11.84 -2.37
C ILE A 397 7.67 -12.60 -1.90
N THR A 398 8.03 -13.73 -2.51
CA THR A 398 9.02 -14.64 -1.90
C THR A 398 10.45 -14.10 -1.92
N GLY A 399 10.89 -13.52 -3.05
CA GLY A 399 12.21 -12.89 -3.16
C GLY A 399 12.40 -11.72 -2.19
N PRO A 400 11.49 -10.73 -2.17
CA PRO A 400 11.52 -9.64 -1.19
C PRO A 400 11.48 -10.13 0.27
N SER A 401 10.60 -11.09 0.60
CA SER A 401 10.53 -11.70 1.94
C SER A 401 11.87 -12.33 2.34
N ALA A 402 12.43 -13.20 1.50
CA ALA A 402 13.69 -13.91 1.79
C ALA A 402 14.87 -12.95 2.02
N LYS A 403 15.00 -11.89 1.21
CA LYS A 403 16.01 -10.84 1.43
C LYS A 403 15.79 -10.10 2.75
N SER A 404 14.54 -9.75 3.07
CA SER A 404 14.18 -8.96 4.26
C SER A 404 14.27 -9.72 5.59
N ALA A 405 14.14 -11.05 5.58
CA ALA A 405 14.17 -11.92 6.77
C ALA A 405 15.48 -11.83 7.59
N SER A 406 16.56 -11.34 6.97
CA SER A 406 17.84 -11.02 7.62
C SER A 406 17.76 -9.94 8.72
N SER A 407 16.66 -9.19 8.81
CA SER A 407 16.50 -8.06 9.75
C SER A 407 16.06 -8.46 11.17
N GLY A 408 16.03 -9.75 11.51
CA GLY A 408 15.87 -10.23 12.89
C GLY A 408 14.44 -10.22 13.46
N SER A 409 13.42 -9.91 12.66
CA SER A 409 12.02 -10.11 13.05
C SER A 409 11.65 -11.59 13.03
N THR A 410 10.97 -12.05 14.08
CA THR A 410 10.41 -13.41 14.21
C THR A 410 8.90 -13.46 14.06
N ALA A 411 8.22 -12.31 13.97
CA ALA A 411 6.76 -12.25 13.90
C ALA A 411 6.25 -12.75 12.53
N ILE A 412 5.47 -13.83 12.55
CA ILE A 412 4.77 -14.34 11.37
C ILE A 412 3.52 -13.48 11.12
N TRP A 413 3.45 -12.83 9.96
CA TRP A 413 2.24 -12.08 9.58
C TRP A 413 1.16 -12.97 8.98
N VAL A 414 -0.07 -12.47 8.91
CA VAL A 414 -1.17 -13.10 8.20
C VAL A 414 -1.64 -12.23 7.03
N ALA A 415 -1.72 -12.83 5.85
CA ALA A 415 -2.40 -12.28 4.68
C ALA A 415 -3.83 -12.80 4.60
N VAL A 416 -4.81 -11.91 4.52
CA VAL A 416 -6.24 -12.26 4.38
C VAL A 416 -6.66 -12.17 2.91
N VAL A 417 -7.22 -13.24 2.34
CA VAL A 417 -7.78 -13.27 0.98
C VAL A 417 -9.23 -13.73 1.07
N ASP A 418 -10.17 -12.79 1.05
CA ASP A 418 -11.60 -13.08 1.19
C ASP A 418 -12.30 -13.28 -0.16
N ALA A 419 -13.30 -14.16 -0.17
CA ALA A 419 -14.21 -14.41 -1.28
C ALA A 419 -13.51 -14.79 -2.60
N LEU A 420 -12.53 -15.68 -2.56
CA LEU A 420 -11.71 -16.04 -3.73
C LEU A 420 -12.53 -16.62 -4.92
N ASP A 421 -13.74 -17.15 -4.68
CA ASP A 421 -14.71 -17.57 -5.71
C ASP A 421 -15.43 -16.41 -6.44
N GLU A 422 -15.16 -15.16 -6.06
CA GLU A 422 -15.69 -13.96 -6.71
C GLU A 422 -14.80 -13.40 -7.81
N CYS A 423 -13.63 -14.00 -8.06
CA CYS A 423 -12.80 -13.71 -9.22
C CYS A 423 -13.36 -14.32 -10.52
N GLU A 424 -13.30 -13.58 -11.63
CA GLU A 424 -13.92 -13.93 -12.92
C GLU A 424 -13.19 -15.04 -13.69
N ASP A 425 -11.86 -15.15 -13.58
CA ASP A 425 -11.04 -16.17 -14.26
C ASP A 425 -10.81 -17.36 -13.31
N PRO A 426 -11.51 -18.50 -13.49
CA PRO A 426 -11.44 -19.62 -12.55
C PRO A 426 -10.09 -20.35 -12.57
N ASP A 427 -9.33 -20.22 -13.67
CA ASP A 427 -8.04 -20.88 -13.84
C ASP A 427 -6.91 -20.03 -13.23
N ALA A 428 -6.98 -18.70 -13.35
CA ALA A 428 -6.15 -17.81 -12.54
C ALA A 428 -6.44 -17.95 -11.04
N THR A 429 -7.72 -18.03 -10.65
CA THR A 429 -8.15 -18.26 -9.25
C THR A 429 -7.56 -19.56 -8.68
N LYS A 430 -7.73 -20.68 -9.40
CA LYS A 430 -7.12 -21.97 -9.02
C LYS A 430 -5.59 -21.85 -8.93
N LYS A 431 -4.97 -21.14 -9.87
CA LYS A 431 -3.52 -20.99 -9.92
C LYS A 431 -2.95 -20.13 -8.79
N VAL A 432 -3.61 -19.04 -8.40
CA VAL A 432 -3.27 -18.25 -7.20
C VAL A 432 -3.26 -19.17 -5.97
N LEU A 433 -4.29 -19.99 -5.81
CA LEU A 433 -4.42 -20.91 -4.69
C LEU A 433 -3.36 -22.01 -4.70
N ASP A 434 -3.12 -22.65 -5.86
CA ASP A 434 -2.07 -23.66 -6.05
C ASP A 434 -0.66 -23.09 -5.79
N ILE A 435 -0.44 -21.79 -5.94
CA ILE A 435 0.81 -21.10 -5.57
C ILE A 435 0.90 -20.89 -4.06
N ILE A 436 -0.15 -20.35 -3.44
CA ILE A 436 -0.21 -20.09 -1.99
C ILE A 436 0.03 -21.39 -1.20
N ILE A 437 -0.70 -22.47 -1.50
CA ILE A 437 -0.56 -23.76 -0.81
C ILE A 437 0.86 -24.33 -0.92
N ARG A 438 1.50 -24.22 -2.10
CA ARG A 438 2.85 -24.77 -2.31
C ARG A 438 3.95 -23.95 -1.64
N GLN A 439 3.83 -22.62 -1.61
CA GLN A 439 4.95 -21.74 -1.29
C GLN A 439 4.83 -21.01 0.07
N ALA A 440 3.67 -20.96 0.70
CA ALA A 440 3.48 -20.23 1.96
C ALA A 440 4.42 -20.68 3.10
N LYS A 441 4.71 -21.98 3.21
CA LYS A 441 5.62 -22.54 4.24
C LYS A 441 7.06 -21.99 4.16
N GLY A 442 7.48 -21.43 3.03
CA GLY A 442 8.80 -20.81 2.87
C GLY A 442 8.86 -19.35 3.33
N LEU A 443 7.81 -18.81 3.94
CA LEU A 443 7.66 -17.38 4.28
C LEU A 443 7.36 -17.21 5.77
N GLN A 444 7.78 -16.08 6.34
CA GLN A 444 7.25 -15.59 7.62
C GLN A 444 5.82 -15.00 7.44
N MET A 445 4.97 -15.70 6.69
CA MET A 445 3.62 -15.25 6.38
C MET A 445 2.65 -16.42 6.18
N LYS A 446 1.56 -16.40 6.93
CA LYS A 446 0.41 -17.31 6.77
C LYS A 446 -0.66 -16.68 5.88
N PHE A 447 -1.52 -17.50 5.29
CA PHE A 447 -2.62 -17.06 4.43
C PHE A 447 -3.95 -17.58 4.98
N PHE A 448 -4.85 -16.66 5.33
CA PHE A 448 -6.23 -16.98 5.62
C PHE A 448 -7.07 -16.72 4.37
N VAL A 449 -7.67 -17.77 3.81
CA VAL A 449 -8.42 -17.71 2.55
C VAL A 449 -9.87 -18.09 2.81
N THR A 450 -10.83 -17.33 2.28
CA THR A 450 -12.25 -17.74 2.29
C THR A 450 -12.77 -18.00 0.88
N SER A 451 -13.66 -18.99 0.74
CA SER A 451 -14.40 -19.18 -0.52
C SER A 451 -15.66 -20.06 -0.38
N ARG A 452 -16.47 -20.14 -1.44
CA ARG A 452 -17.37 -21.27 -1.68
C ARG A 452 -16.54 -22.54 -1.99
N PRO A 453 -17.03 -23.75 -1.62
CA PRO A 453 -16.35 -25.01 -1.90
C PRO A 453 -16.56 -25.46 -3.36
N GLU A 454 -16.31 -24.59 -4.33
CA GLU A 454 -16.44 -24.90 -5.75
C GLU A 454 -15.45 -26.01 -6.17
N PRO A 455 -15.79 -26.91 -7.11
CA PRO A 455 -14.97 -28.08 -7.42
C PRO A 455 -13.51 -27.75 -7.74
N ARG A 456 -13.24 -26.65 -8.47
CA ARG A 456 -11.88 -26.23 -8.83
C ARG A 456 -11.05 -25.84 -7.60
N ILE A 457 -11.63 -25.03 -6.70
CA ILE A 457 -10.98 -24.62 -5.44
C ILE A 457 -10.80 -25.83 -4.52
N ARG A 458 -11.86 -26.60 -4.31
CA ARG A 458 -11.84 -27.79 -3.45
C ARG A 458 -10.78 -28.80 -3.90
N SER A 459 -10.59 -28.99 -5.21
CA SER A 459 -9.55 -29.89 -5.77
C SER A 459 -8.10 -29.50 -5.48
N ALA A 460 -7.84 -28.27 -5.00
CA ALA A 460 -6.52 -27.86 -4.54
C ALA A 460 -6.23 -28.32 -3.09
N PHE A 461 -7.27 -28.35 -2.25
CA PHE A 461 -7.20 -28.75 -0.84
C PHE A 461 -7.44 -30.26 -0.62
N ASP A 462 -8.24 -30.93 -1.45
CA ASP A 462 -8.47 -32.39 -1.36
C ASP A 462 -7.24 -33.23 -1.82
N ARG A 463 -6.08 -32.60 -2.12
CA ARG A 463 -4.81 -33.27 -2.44
C ARG A 463 -4.12 -33.81 -1.18
N PRO A 464 -3.18 -34.78 -1.28
CA PRO A 464 -2.37 -35.26 -0.16
C PRO A 464 -1.28 -34.24 0.28
N THR A 465 -1.70 -33.01 0.57
CA THR A 465 -0.89 -31.88 1.05
C THR A 465 -1.45 -31.29 2.34
N SER A 466 -2.23 -32.07 3.11
CA SER A 466 -2.92 -31.66 4.34
C SER A 466 -2.01 -31.09 5.44
N HIS A 467 -0.71 -31.36 5.41
CA HIS A 467 0.27 -30.74 6.31
C HIS A 467 0.63 -29.29 5.93
N LEU A 468 0.20 -28.81 4.76
CA LEU A 468 0.41 -27.42 4.29
C LEU A 468 -0.79 -26.52 4.54
N HIS A 469 -1.97 -27.08 4.81
CA HIS A 469 -3.20 -26.32 4.96
C HIS A 469 -4.17 -26.88 6.01
N SER A 470 -4.85 -25.98 6.73
CA SER A 470 -6.02 -26.30 7.55
C SER A 470 -7.30 -26.01 6.75
N VAL A 471 -8.35 -26.81 6.95
CA VAL A 471 -9.67 -26.59 6.33
C VAL A 471 -10.75 -26.57 7.40
N LEU A 472 -11.53 -25.50 7.45
CA LEU A 472 -12.76 -25.43 8.24
C LEU A 472 -13.95 -25.22 7.30
N ARG A 473 -14.94 -26.12 7.39
CA ARG A 473 -16.22 -25.96 6.68
C ARG A 473 -17.25 -25.40 7.65
N LEU A 474 -17.87 -24.27 7.32
CA LEU A 474 -18.88 -23.62 8.17
C LEU A 474 -20.16 -24.45 8.36
N HIS A 475 -20.36 -25.54 7.60
CA HIS A 475 -21.43 -26.51 7.83
C HIS A 475 -21.06 -27.64 8.79
N ASP A 476 -19.76 -27.88 9.02
CA ASP A 476 -19.24 -28.87 9.98
C ASP A 476 -19.18 -28.29 11.40
N VAL A 477 -19.19 -26.96 11.55
CA VAL A 477 -19.37 -26.28 12.84
C VAL A 477 -20.72 -26.69 13.45
N GLU A 478 -20.72 -26.95 14.76
CA GLU A 478 -21.86 -27.49 15.49
C GLU A 478 -23.15 -26.67 15.27
N ALA A 479 -24.23 -27.41 15.02
CA ALA A 479 -25.53 -26.83 14.69
C ALA A 479 -26.03 -25.85 15.75
N ASP A 480 -25.85 -26.20 17.02
CA ASP A 480 -26.39 -25.48 18.16
C ASP A 480 -25.58 -24.21 18.46
N ILE A 481 -24.27 -24.20 18.20
CA ILE A 481 -23.44 -22.98 18.25
C ILE A 481 -23.94 -21.97 17.20
N ILE A 482 -24.16 -22.41 15.95
CA ILE A 482 -24.65 -21.50 14.90
C ILE A 482 -26.08 -21.02 15.21
N LYS A 483 -26.95 -21.89 15.73
CA LYS A 483 -28.29 -21.51 16.17
C LYS A 483 -28.25 -20.49 17.31
N ALA A 484 -27.34 -20.64 18.28
CA ALA A 484 -27.16 -19.70 19.37
C ALA A 484 -26.67 -18.33 18.86
N ASP A 485 -25.69 -18.29 17.95
CA ASP A 485 -25.23 -17.04 17.35
C ASP A 485 -26.34 -16.35 16.52
N ILE A 486 -27.11 -17.11 15.71
CA ILE A 486 -28.24 -16.57 14.93
C ILE A 486 -29.36 -16.07 15.85
N LYS A 487 -29.63 -16.78 16.94
CA LYS A 487 -30.58 -16.33 17.98
C LYS A 487 -30.13 -15.01 18.58
N LEU A 488 -28.88 -14.92 19.03
CA LEU A 488 -28.31 -13.71 19.62
C LEU A 488 -28.34 -12.53 18.62
N TYR A 489 -28.02 -12.78 17.35
CA TYR A 489 -28.14 -11.81 16.27
C TYR A 489 -29.57 -11.26 16.12
N LEU A 490 -30.57 -12.15 16.09
CA LEU A 490 -31.97 -11.76 15.98
C LEU A 490 -32.47 -11.03 17.23
N GLU A 491 -32.13 -11.50 18.43
CA GLU A 491 -32.54 -10.86 19.69
C GLU A 491 -31.96 -9.45 19.83
N LYS A 492 -30.67 -9.24 19.51
CA LYS A 492 -30.04 -7.91 19.54
C LYS A 492 -30.63 -6.99 18.46
N ARG A 493 -30.57 -7.40 17.18
CA ARG A 493 -30.98 -6.54 16.06
C ARG A 493 -32.49 -6.23 16.05
N LEU A 494 -33.36 -7.15 16.50
CA LEU A 494 -34.79 -6.85 16.66
C LEU A 494 -35.08 -6.03 17.92
N GLY A 495 -34.26 -6.17 18.98
CA GLY A 495 -34.29 -5.30 20.15
C GLY A 495 -33.96 -3.84 19.83
N ASP A 496 -33.03 -3.61 18.89
CA ASP A 496 -32.66 -2.28 18.38
C ASP A 496 -33.80 -1.55 17.61
N ILE A 497 -34.96 -2.19 17.39
CA ILE A 497 -36.12 -1.58 16.70
C ILE A 497 -37.06 -0.97 17.77
N PRO A 498 -37.29 0.36 17.80
CA PRO A 498 -38.04 1.02 18.88
C PRO A 498 -39.45 0.48 19.14
N GLN A 499 -40.14 -0.04 18.11
CA GLN A 499 -41.48 -0.64 18.21
C GLN A 499 -41.47 -2.05 18.86
N LEU A 500 -40.30 -2.67 18.94
CA LEU A 500 -40.06 -4.01 19.48
C LEU A 500 -39.17 -4.02 20.74
N GLU A 501 -38.37 -2.98 20.99
CA GLU A 501 -37.44 -2.83 22.12
C GLU A 501 -38.04 -3.30 23.47
N ALA A 502 -39.20 -2.74 23.83
CA ALA A 502 -39.92 -3.08 25.07
C ALA A 502 -40.29 -4.56 25.19
N SER A 503 -40.37 -5.29 24.08
CA SER A 503 -40.63 -6.74 24.03
C SER A 503 -39.40 -7.60 24.34
N PHE A 504 -38.20 -7.02 24.36
CA PHE A 504 -36.94 -7.70 24.71
C PHE A 504 -36.44 -7.36 26.12
N HIS A 505 -36.99 -6.33 26.77
CA HIS A 505 -36.75 -6.04 28.19
C HIS A 505 -37.23 -7.18 29.10
N SER A 506 -36.50 -7.46 30.18
CA SER A 506 -36.85 -8.56 31.09
C SER A 506 -38.08 -8.24 31.96
N PRO A 507 -39.10 -9.12 32.05
CA PRO A 507 -39.26 -10.38 31.31
C PRO A 507 -39.80 -10.16 29.89
N GLY A 508 -39.06 -10.63 28.87
CA GLY A 508 -39.40 -10.38 27.47
C GLY A 508 -40.71 -11.02 27.02
N ASP A 509 -41.37 -10.45 26.00
CA ASP A 509 -42.65 -10.91 25.48
C ASP A 509 -42.53 -12.37 24.97
N PRO A 510 -43.22 -13.34 25.60
CA PRO A 510 -43.17 -14.74 25.19
C PRO A 510 -43.58 -14.98 23.73
N ARG A 511 -44.39 -14.09 23.13
CA ARG A 511 -44.80 -14.16 21.72
C ARG A 511 -43.62 -13.82 20.81
N ILE A 512 -42.97 -12.68 21.03
CA ILE A 512 -41.81 -12.23 20.25
C ILE A 512 -40.64 -13.21 20.40
N LEU A 513 -40.36 -13.68 21.62
CA LEU A 513 -39.32 -14.68 21.86
C LEU A 513 -39.63 -16.04 21.18
N LYS A 514 -40.90 -16.43 21.07
CA LYS A 514 -41.31 -17.61 20.28
C LYS A 514 -41.11 -17.37 18.79
N GLN A 515 -41.40 -16.17 18.29
CA GLN A 515 -41.18 -15.80 16.89
C GLN A 515 -39.69 -15.82 16.51
N VAL A 516 -38.80 -15.32 17.37
CA VAL A 516 -37.35 -15.44 17.20
C VAL A 516 -36.93 -16.91 17.07
N ARG A 517 -37.41 -17.81 17.95
CA ARG A 517 -37.11 -19.25 17.85
C ARG A 517 -37.56 -19.87 16.52
N ILE A 518 -38.72 -19.46 16.00
CA ILE A 518 -39.19 -19.90 14.67
C ILE A 518 -38.24 -19.43 13.55
N LEU A 519 -37.76 -18.18 13.61
CA LEU A 519 -36.78 -17.68 12.63
C LEU A 519 -35.42 -18.39 12.73
N VAL A 520 -34.96 -18.72 13.94
CA VAL A 520 -33.72 -19.50 14.15
C VAL A 520 -33.83 -20.88 13.50
N GLU A 521 -34.92 -21.61 13.72
CA GLU A 521 -35.14 -22.92 13.09
C GLU A 521 -35.31 -22.83 11.57
N ARG A 522 -35.99 -21.78 11.07
CA ARG A 522 -36.14 -21.54 9.62
C ARG A 522 -34.85 -21.11 8.91
N SER A 523 -33.88 -20.56 9.65
CA SER A 523 -32.61 -20.12 9.08
C SER A 523 -31.75 -21.25 8.51
N GLU A 524 -31.94 -22.50 8.96
CA GLU A 524 -31.08 -23.64 8.61
C GLU A 524 -29.57 -23.34 8.69
N ARG A 525 -29.14 -22.59 9.72
CA ARG A 525 -27.74 -22.14 9.95
C ARG A 525 -27.23 -21.06 8.97
N LEU A 526 -28.11 -20.49 8.13
CA LEU A 526 -27.78 -19.42 7.18
C LEU A 526 -28.02 -18.04 7.80
N PHE A 527 -26.93 -17.31 8.07
CA PHE A 527 -27.00 -15.93 8.56
C PHE A 527 -27.72 -14.99 7.59
N ILE A 528 -27.63 -15.22 6.28
CA ILE A 528 -28.37 -14.41 5.29
C ILE A 528 -29.89 -14.47 5.51
N PHE A 529 -30.45 -15.60 5.96
CA PHE A 529 -31.88 -15.67 6.27
C PHE A 529 -32.24 -14.73 7.42
N ALA A 530 -31.46 -14.77 8.50
CA ALA A 530 -31.67 -13.92 9.68
C ALA A 530 -31.45 -12.43 9.36
N PHE A 531 -30.43 -12.11 8.56
CA PHE A 531 -30.16 -10.77 8.06
C PHE A 531 -31.32 -10.24 7.20
N THR A 532 -31.75 -10.99 6.18
CA THR A 532 -32.85 -10.59 5.29
C THR A 532 -34.19 -10.51 6.02
N ALA A 533 -34.44 -11.39 7.00
CA ALA A 533 -35.61 -11.29 7.88
C ALA A 533 -35.60 -10.01 8.73
N TYR A 534 -34.45 -9.66 9.32
CA TYR A 534 -34.27 -8.40 10.05
C TYR A 534 -34.49 -7.17 9.15
N GLU A 535 -33.85 -7.11 7.98
CA GLU A 535 -34.02 -5.99 7.04
C GLU A 535 -35.48 -5.81 6.60
N TYR A 536 -36.20 -6.91 6.37
CA TYR A 536 -37.65 -6.86 6.10
C TYR A 536 -38.42 -6.29 7.30
N VAL A 537 -38.14 -6.71 8.53
CA VAL A 537 -38.86 -6.22 9.73
C VAL A 537 -38.53 -4.76 10.06
N LYS A 538 -37.30 -4.31 9.78
CA LYS A 538 -36.80 -2.95 10.05
C LYS A 538 -37.36 -1.89 9.10
N ASP A 539 -37.65 -2.23 7.84
CA ASP A 539 -38.04 -1.24 6.82
C ASP A 539 -39.29 -0.45 7.23
N PRO A 540 -39.20 0.90 7.34
CA PRO A 540 -40.22 1.75 7.94
C PRO A 540 -41.54 1.82 7.15
N LYS A 541 -41.62 1.21 5.95
CA LYS A 541 -42.85 1.14 5.14
C LYS A 541 -43.91 0.18 5.69
N GLY A 542 -43.74 -0.41 6.86
CA GLY A 542 -44.79 -1.22 7.49
C GLY A 542 -44.48 -1.54 8.95
N ASP A 543 -45.49 -2.03 9.66
CA ASP A 543 -45.37 -2.32 11.09
C ASP A 543 -44.41 -3.51 11.36
N PRO A 544 -43.39 -3.36 12.22
CA PRO A 544 -42.44 -4.44 12.53
C PRO A 544 -43.09 -5.69 13.14
N ARG A 545 -44.16 -5.56 13.93
CA ARG A 545 -44.83 -6.71 14.56
C ARG A 545 -45.63 -7.51 13.53
N GLU A 546 -46.36 -6.85 12.64
CA GLU A 546 -47.03 -7.49 11.51
C GLU A 546 -46.05 -8.20 10.58
N ARG A 547 -44.91 -7.55 10.27
CA ARG A 547 -43.87 -8.13 9.41
C ARG A 547 -43.22 -9.36 10.05
N LEU A 548 -42.92 -9.31 11.35
CA LEU A 548 -42.43 -10.45 12.11
C LEU A 548 -43.47 -11.58 12.19
N GLU A 549 -44.76 -11.25 12.32
CA GLU A 549 -45.85 -12.23 12.24
C GLU A 549 -45.89 -12.91 10.86
N LYS A 550 -45.88 -12.15 9.76
CA LYS A 550 -45.86 -12.70 8.39
C LYS A 550 -44.73 -13.73 8.20
N LEU A 551 -43.51 -13.41 8.63
CA LEU A 551 -42.34 -14.31 8.56
C LEU A 551 -42.45 -15.56 9.45
N THR A 552 -43.33 -15.55 10.45
CA THR A 552 -43.48 -16.64 11.44
C THR A 552 -44.78 -17.45 11.29
N ARG A 553 -45.61 -17.14 10.30
CA ARG A 553 -46.86 -17.87 10.01
C ARG A 553 -46.63 -19.36 9.71
N PRO A 554 -47.56 -20.26 10.11
CA PRO A 554 -47.58 -21.66 9.65
C PRO A 554 -47.75 -21.73 8.12
N GLY A 555 -47.11 -22.72 7.48
CA GLY A 555 -47.20 -22.91 6.02
C GLY A 555 -46.20 -22.09 5.19
N PHE A 556 -45.32 -21.32 5.82
CA PHE A 556 -44.20 -20.62 5.16
C PHE A 556 -43.03 -21.55 4.77
N ASP A 557 -43.14 -22.86 5.02
CA ASP A 557 -42.04 -23.82 4.84
C ASP A 557 -42.24 -24.70 3.58
N SER A 558 -41.23 -24.70 2.70
CA SER A 558 -41.01 -25.74 1.70
C SER A 558 -39.84 -26.63 2.16
N LYS A 559 -39.78 -27.89 1.70
CA LYS A 559 -38.95 -28.97 2.30
C LYS A 559 -37.42 -28.86 2.08
N ALA A 560 -36.87 -27.71 1.70
CA ALA A 560 -35.43 -27.53 1.46
C ALA A 560 -34.94 -26.12 1.85
N ALA A 561 -33.69 -26.01 2.32
CA ALA A 561 -33.07 -24.75 2.74
C ALA A 561 -33.14 -23.64 1.67
N THR A 562 -32.81 -23.98 0.42
CA THR A 562 -32.91 -23.06 -0.72
C THR A 562 -34.36 -22.62 -0.97
N ALA A 563 -35.32 -23.52 -0.78
CA ALA A 563 -36.73 -23.19 -0.90
C ALA A 563 -37.24 -22.30 0.26
N ARG A 564 -36.59 -22.30 1.43
CA ARG A 564 -36.95 -21.40 2.54
C ARG A 564 -36.38 -19.99 2.39
N ILE A 565 -35.18 -19.83 1.85
CA ILE A 565 -34.68 -18.50 1.49
C ILE A 565 -35.43 -17.95 0.26
N ASP A 566 -35.76 -18.81 -0.72
CA ASP A 566 -36.69 -18.48 -1.81
C ASP A 566 -38.03 -17.96 -1.26
N ASN A 567 -38.60 -18.59 -0.21
CA ASN A 567 -39.86 -18.12 0.41
C ASN A 567 -39.74 -16.73 1.06
N VAL A 568 -38.57 -16.36 1.60
CA VAL A 568 -38.33 -14.99 2.11
C VAL A 568 -38.24 -14.00 0.95
N TYR A 569 -37.54 -14.33 -0.13
CA TYR A 569 -37.51 -13.49 -1.33
C TYR A 569 -38.90 -13.38 -1.99
N ASP A 570 -39.65 -14.47 -2.11
CA ASP A 570 -41.03 -14.47 -2.65
C ASP A 570 -41.98 -13.64 -1.77
N LEU A 571 -41.81 -13.62 -0.44
CA LEU A 571 -42.58 -12.73 0.44
C LEU A 571 -42.21 -11.26 0.25
N ILE A 572 -40.91 -10.95 0.24
CA ILE A 572 -40.41 -9.57 0.09
C ILE A 572 -40.80 -9.00 -1.28
N LEU A 573 -40.60 -9.77 -2.35
CA LEU A 573 -40.99 -9.40 -3.71
C LEU A 573 -42.52 -9.36 -3.85
N GLY A 574 -43.24 -10.31 -3.26
CA GLY A 574 -44.71 -10.32 -3.24
C GLY A 574 -45.31 -9.09 -2.56
N GLU A 575 -44.74 -8.62 -1.46
CA GLU A 575 -45.17 -7.39 -0.77
C GLU A 575 -44.66 -6.12 -1.48
N ALA A 576 -43.47 -6.13 -2.10
CA ALA A 576 -42.96 -5.00 -2.88
C ALA A 576 -43.78 -4.72 -4.17
N PHE A 577 -44.37 -5.76 -4.76
CA PHE A 577 -45.27 -5.68 -5.92
C PHE A 577 -46.75 -5.50 -5.54
N LYS A 578 -47.08 -5.43 -4.25
CA LYS A 578 -48.46 -5.38 -3.77
C LYS A 578 -49.05 -3.98 -3.93
N GLY A 579 -50.19 -3.89 -4.61
CA GLY A 579 -50.88 -2.63 -4.85
C GLY A 579 -50.25 -1.80 -5.97
N LEU A 580 -49.29 -2.35 -6.72
CA LEU A 580 -48.87 -1.79 -8.00
C LEU A 580 -49.92 -2.10 -9.08
N ASP A 581 -50.10 -1.19 -10.03
CA ASP A 581 -50.81 -1.49 -11.27
C ASP A 581 -49.94 -2.33 -12.25
N GLU A 582 -50.49 -2.69 -13.42
CA GLU A 582 -49.78 -3.55 -14.37
C GLU A 582 -48.55 -2.87 -14.99
N ASP A 583 -48.57 -1.55 -15.17
CA ASP A 583 -47.46 -0.78 -15.75
C ASP A 583 -46.37 -0.54 -14.70
N GLU A 584 -46.72 -0.13 -13.47
CA GLU A 584 -45.81 -0.03 -12.32
C GLU A 584 -45.12 -1.37 -12.02
N ALA A 585 -45.86 -2.47 -12.06
CA ALA A 585 -45.31 -3.82 -11.86
C ALA A 585 -44.38 -4.23 -13.02
N SER A 586 -44.74 -3.90 -14.26
CA SER A 586 -43.92 -4.17 -15.44
C SER A 586 -42.59 -3.38 -15.41
N GLU A 587 -42.64 -2.10 -15.03
CA GLU A 587 -41.46 -1.25 -14.85
C GLU A 587 -40.57 -1.74 -13.70
N THR A 588 -41.16 -2.09 -12.56
CA THR A 588 -40.42 -2.64 -11.40
C THR A 588 -39.74 -3.97 -11.75
N ALA A 589 -40.43 -4.86 -12.47
CA ALA A 589 -39.87 -6.11 -12.97
C ALA A 589 -38.73 -5.90 -13.98
N ARG A 590 -38.85 -4.89 -14.87
CA ARG A 590 -37.76 -4.49 -15.77
C ARG A 590 -36.54 -3.95 -15.02
N CYS A 591 -36.75 -3.15 -13.98
CA CYS A 591 -35.67 -2.64 -13.13
C CYS A 591 -34.90 -3.78 -12.45
N LEU A 592 -35.61 -4.71 -11.81
CA LEU A 592 -35.00 -5.89 -11.18
C LEU A 592 -34.29 -6.77 -12.20
N ALA A 593 -34.91 -7.03 -13.37
CA ALA A 593 -34.29 -7.83 -14.43
C ALA A 593 -33.02 -7.19 -14.99
N ALA A 594 -32.95 -5.85 -15.08
CA ALA A 594 -31.72 -5.16 -15.44
C ALA A 594 -30.66 -5.28 -14.33
N ILE A 595 -31.00 -4.97 -13.08
CA ILE A 595 -30.06 -5.05 -11.93
C ILE A 595 -29.44 -6.45 -11.81
N VAL A 596 -30.21 -7.52 -12.02
CA VAL A 596 -29.72 -8.91 -11.97
C VAL A 596 -28.85 -9.28 -13.18
N CYS A 597 -29.04 -8.63 -14.34
CA CYS A 597 -28.34 -8.97 -15.58
C CYS A 597 -27.09 -8.11 -15.87
N VAL A 598 -26.91 -6.94 -15.25
CA VAL A 598 -25.75 -6.09 -15.54
C VAL A 598 -24.53 -6.53 -14.73
N ARG A 599 -23.38 -6.63 -15.41
CA ARG A 599 -22.10 -7.06 -14.83
C ARG A 599 -21.49 -6.06 -13.84
N ASP A 600 -21.63 -4.76 -14.12
CA ASP A 600 -21.11 -3.66 -13.32
C ASP A 600 -22.28 -2.83 -12.75
N PRO A 601 -22.26 -2.41 -11.48
CA PRO A 601 -23.34 -1.61 -10.90
C PRO A 601 -23.59 -0.30 -11.68
N LEU A 602 -24.82 -0.11 -12.18
CA LEU A 602 -25.20 1.11 -12.88
C LEU A 602 -25.60 2.21 -11.90
N SER A 603 -25.33 3.47 -12.29
CA SER A 603 -25.97 4.62 -11.67
C SER A 603 -27.49 4.58 -11.92
N ILE A 604 -28.27 5.28 -11.09
CA ILE A 604 -29.72 5.41 -11.30
C ILE A 604 -30.01 6.06 -12.66
N ASP A 605 -29.19 7.03 -13.08
CA ASP A 605 -29.34 7.73 -14.36
C ASP A 605 -29.06 6.82 -15.55
N ASP A 606 -28.04 5.96 -15.47
CA ASP A 606 -27.72 5.02 -16.55
C ASP A 606 -28.73 3.87 -16.61
N LEU A 607 -29.28 3.45 -15.47
CA LEU A 607 -30.38 2.50 -15.41
C LEU A 607 -31.67 3.12 -16.00
N GLN A 608 -31.96 4.41 -15.74
CA GLN A 608 -33.05 5.14 -16.39
C GLN A 608 -32.89 5.21 -17.91
N LYS A 609 -31.70 5.58 -18.40
CA LYS A 609 -31.36 5.63 -19.83
C LYS A 609 -31.52 4.25 -20.48
N LEU A 610 -30.96 3.20 -19.87
CA LEU A 610 -31.03 1.82 -20.34
C LEU A 610 -32.48 1.31 -20.40
N LEU A 611 -33.32 1.69 -19.45
CA LEU A 611 -34.70 1.24 -19.37
C LEU A 611 -35.68 2.11 -20.17
N GLY A 612 -35.28 3.32 -20.57
CA GLY A 612 -36.15 4.30 -21.26
C GLY A 612 -37.19 4.94 -20.33
N CYS A 613 -36.95 4.90 -19.02
CA CYS A 613 -37.91 5.29 -17.98
C CYS A 613 -37.76 6.77 -17.63
N LYS A 614 -38.85 7.53 -17.69
CA LYS A 614 -38.82 8.99 -17.44
C LYS A 614 -38.74 9.38 -15.96
N ASN A 615 -39.10 8.50 -15.03
CA ASN A 615 -39.10 8.74 -13.58
C ASN A 615 -38.91 7.44 -12.79
N MET A 616 -37.67 6.92 -12.63
CA MET A 616 -37.44 5.73 -11.76
C MET A 616 -37.54 6.02 -10.25
N SER A 617 -37.72 7.27 -9.84
CA SER A 617 -37.69 7.72 -8.44
C SER A 617 -38.76 7.07 -7.56
N THR A 618 -39.88 6.58 -8.10
CA THR A 618 -40.94 5.85 -7.38
C THR A 618 -40.69 4.34 -7.28
N GLY A 619 -40.18 3.69 -8.33
CA GLY A 619 -39.88 2.25 -8.30
C GLY A 619 -38.63 1.92 -7.48
N ALA A 620 -37.54 2.68 -7.69
CA ALA A 620 -36.26 2.46 -7.03
C ALA A 620 -36.25 2.85 -5.54
N SER A 621 -37.16 3.73 -5.10
CA SER A 621 -37.35 4.08 -3.68
C SER A 621 -38.28 3.12 -2.93
N ARG A 622 -39.20 2.43 -3.63
CA ARG A 622 -40.11 1.44 -3.03
C ARG A 622 -39.39 0.13 -2.71
N LEU A 623 -38.56 -0.38 -3.62
CA LEU A 623 -37.59 -1.42 -3.31
C LEU A 623 -36.56 -0.84 -2.32
N SER A 624 -36.39 -1.46 -1.14
CA SER A 624 -35.24 -1.14 -0.28
C SER A 624 -33.98 -1.71 -0.94
N MET A 625 -33.39 -0.93 -1.85
CA MET A 625 -32.36 -1.41 -2.77
C MET A 625 -30.95 -1.71 -2.22
N PRO A 626 -30.53 -1.45 -0.96
CA PRO A 626 -29.13 -1.67 -0.59
C PRO A 626 -28.57 -3.10 -0.76
N ARG A 627 -29.39 -4.16 -0.61
CA ARG A 627 -28.84 -5.53 -0.38
C ARG A 627 -29.56 -6.71 -1.06
N LEU A 628 -30.22 -6.49 -2.21
CA LEU A 628 -30.65 -7.59 -3.09
C LEU A 628 -29.47 -8.27 -3.85
N GLN A 629 -28.24 -7.84 -3.58
CA GLN A 629 -27.00 -8.19 -4.31
C GLN A 629 -26.27 -9.46 -3.81
N ILE A 630 -26.81 -10.19 -2.82
CA ILE A 630 -26.08 -11.28 -2.13
C ILE A 630 -26.16 -12.64 -2.88
N THR A 631 -26.91 -12.73 -3.98
CA THR A 631 -27.32 -14.03 -4.58
C THR A 631 -27.04 -14.21 -6.08
N CYS A 632 -26.03 -13.54 -6.65
CA CYS A 632 -25.52 -13.83 -8.00
C CYS A 632 -24.02 -14.20 -7.98
#